data_AF-A0A929C492-F1
#
_entry.id   AF-A0A929C492-F1
#
_cell.length_a   1.000
_cell.length_b   1.000
_cell.length_c   1.000
_cell.angle_alpha   90.00
_cell.angle_beta   90.00
_cell.angle_gamma   90.00
#
_symmetry.space_group_name_H-M   'P 1'
#
loop_
_entity.id
_entity.type
_entity.pdbx_description
1 polymer ?
#
loop_
_entity_poly.entity_id
_entity_poly.type
_entity_poly.pdbx_seq_one_letter_code
_entity_poly.pdbx_strand_id
1 'polypeptide(L)'
;PLMTILEPGELIARKGSDEFSLVVSGGFLEVRPDRVIVLADAAERAEEIDIARAEEAKRRAEQQLAERHVPTEYIARTDAALRRSMARLRVAKKRRRRLGGQI
;
A
#
# COMPACT_ATOMS: atom_id res chain seq x y z
N PRO A 1 -0.71 -24.63 -7.84
CA PRO A 1 0.12 -23.45 -7.53
C PRO A 1 -0.60 -22.20 -8.03
N LEU A 2 -0.53 -21.09 -7.30
CA LEU A 2 -1.16 -19.81 -7.70
C LEU A 2 -0.07 -18.76 -7.87
N MET A 3 -0.14 -18.00 -8.96
CA MET A 3 0.69 -16.82 -9.17
C MET A 3 -0.21 -15.65 -9.51
N THR A 4 0.00 -14.50 -8.89
CA THR A 4 -0.80 -13.29 -9.13
C THR A 4 0.03 -12.03 -8.93
N ILE A 5 -0.46 -10.94 -9.51
CA ILE A 5 0.05 -9.59 -9.28
C ILE A 5 -0.59 -9.04 -8.00
N LEU A 6 0.18 -8.28 -7.24
CA LEU A 6 -0.28 -7.54 -6.08
C LEU A 6 -0.65 -6.11 -6.46
N GLU A 7 -1.78 -5.66 -5.95
CA GLU A 7 -2.14 -4.23 -5.97
C GLU A 7 -1.62 -3.53 -4.70
N PRO A 8 -1.45 -2.19 -4.72
CA PRO A 8 -1.16 -1.44 -3.52
C PRO A 8 -2.18 -1.71 -2.40
N GLY A 9 -1.73 -2.22 -1.26
CA GLY A 9 -2.64 -2.77 -0.25
C GLY A 9 -1.99 -3.13 1.06
N GLU A 10 -2.81 -3.63 1.99
CA GLU A 10 -2.33 -4.16 3.28
C GLU A 10 -2.02 -5.64 3.14
N LEU A 11 -0.82 -6.03 3.52
CA LEU A 11 -0.43 -7.43 3.74
C LEU A 11 -0.36 -7.68 5.24
N ILE A 12 -1.06 -8.70 5.71
CA ILE A 12 -1.05 -9.12 7.11
C ILE A 12 -0.39 -10.50 7.19
N ALA A 13 0.75 -10.58 7.86
CA ALA A 13 1.43 -11.82 8.19
C ALA A 13 1.24 -12.13 9.67
N ARG A 14 1.07 -13.40 10.03
CA ARG A 14 0.93 -13.83 11.43
C ARG A 14 1.96 -14.89 11.77
N LYS A 15 2.61 -14.73 12.93
CA LYS A 15 3.57 -15.71 13.47
C LYS A 15 3.23 -15.97 14.94
N GLY A 16 2.55 -17.07 15.21
CA GLY A 16 2.00 -17.33 16.55
C GLY A 16 0.97 -16.27 16.93
N SER A 17 1.21 -15.56 18.03
CA SER A 17 0.39 -14.43 18.49
C SER A 17 0.71 -13.10 17.81
N ASP A 18 1.86 -13.01 17.11
CA ASP A 18 2.30 -11.75 16.51
C ASP A 18 1.60 -11.52 15.17
N GLU A 19 1.05 -10.32 14.98
CA GLU A 19 0.50 -9.84 13.71
C GLU A 19 1.40 -8.73 13.15
N PHE A 20 1.92 -8.91 11.95
CA PHE A 20 2.70 -7.93 11.19
C PHE A 20 1.82 -7.37 10.08
N SER A 21 1.51 -6.07 10.15
CA SER A 21 0.81 -5.37 9.08
C SER A 21 1.81 -4.54 8.27
N LEU A 22 1.82 -4.76 6.96
CA LEU A 22 2.65 -4.02 6.01
C LEU A 22 1.78 -3.40 4.93
N VAL A 23 2.18 -2.24 4.43
CA VAL A 23 1.68 -1.73 3.15
C VAL A 23 2.62 -2.22 2.07
N VAL A 24 2.07 -2.89 1.06
CA VAL A 24 2.79 -3.24 -0.17
C VAL A 24 2.38 -2.30 -1.28
N SER A 25 3.32 -1.92 -2.15
CA SER A 25 3.06 -1.02 -3.28
C SER A 25 2.67 -1.72 -4.58
N GLY A 26 2.78 -3.04 -4.62
CA GLY A 26 2.69 -3.85 -5.83
C GLY A 26 3.58 -5.08 -5.73
N GLY A 27 3.87 -5.70 -6.87
CA GLY A 27 4.75 -6.86 -7.00
C GLY A 27 3.99 -8.15 -7.31
N PHE A 28 4.54 -9.29 -6.90
CA PHE A 28 4.04 -10.61 -7.23
C PHE A 28 3.87 -11.50 -5.99
N LEU A 29 2.89 -12.39 -6.04
CA LEU A 29 2.62 -13.41 -5.05
C LEU A 29 2.68 -14.78 -5.72
N GLU A 30 3.46 -15.69 -5.15
CA GLU A 30 3.49 -17.10 -5.52
C GLU A 30 3.08 -17.97 -4.33
N VAL A 31 2.09 -18.83 -4.53
CA VAL A 31 1.63 -19.81 -3.55
C VAL A 31 1.96 -21.21 -4.04
N ARG A 32 2.78 -21.91 -3.25
CA ARG A 32 3.15 -23.31 -3.41
C ARG A 32 2.52 -24.14 -2.26
N PRO A 33 2.51 -25.49 -2.36
CA PRO A 33 1.91 -26.33 -1.32
C PRO A 33 2.49 -26.14 0.09
N ASP A 34 3.77 -25.77 0.19
CA ASP A 34 4.54 -25.67 1.44
C ASP A 34 4.90 -24.25 1.84
N ARG A 35 4.76 -23.27 0.93
CA ARG A 35 5.21 -21.89 1.16
C ARG A 35 4.47 -20.88 0.31
N VAL A 36 4.48 -19.64 0.80
CA VAL A 36 4.05 -18.44 0.08
C VAL A 36 5.24 -17.51 -0.07
N ILE A 37 5.51 -17.04 -1.28
CA ILE A 37 6.57 -16.08 -1.58
C ILE A 37 5.92 -14.79 -2.06
N VAL A 38 6.29 -13.68 -1.42
CA VAL A 38 5.84 -12.33 -1.77
C VAL A 38 7.06 -11.55 -2.26
N LEU A 39 7.05 -11.19 -3.53
CA LEU A 39 8.06 -10.34 -4.16
C LEU A 39 7.44 -8.96 -4.36
N ALA A 40 7.45 -8.14 -3.30
CA ALA A 40 6.88 -6.79 -3.34
C ALA A 40 7.89 -5.78 -3.92
N ASP A 41 7.41 -4.84 -4.74
CA ASP A 41 8.26 -3.75 -5.26
C ASP A 41 8.77 -2.85 -4.11
N ALA A 42 7.88 -2.59 -3.14
CA ALA A 42 8.20 -1.96 -1.87
C ALA A 42 7.22 -2.45 -0.80
N ALA A 43 7.71 -2.55 0.44
CA ALA A 43 6.93 -2.86 1.61
C ALA A 43 7.38 -1.98 2.78
N GLU A 44 6.43 -1.43 3.54
CA GLU A 44 6.68 -0.63 4.73
C GLU A 44 5.80 -1.15 5.88
N ARG A 45 6.31 -1.16 7.11
CA ARG A 45 5.49 -1.57 8.26
C ARG A 45 4.43 -0.52 8.55
N ALA A 46 3.26 -0.95 9.01
CA ALA A 46 2.16 -0.04 9.31
C ALA A 46 2.54 1.01 10.39
N GLU A 47 3.47 0.68 11.29
CA GLU A 47 4.05 1.58 12.28
C GLU A 47 5.04 2.61 11.72
N GLU A 48 5.62 2.37 10.55
CA GLU A 48 6.64 3.24 9.92
C GLU A 48 6.02 4.21 8.89
N ILE A 49 4.71 4.13 8.66
CA ILE A 49 4.03 4.98 7.67
C ILE A 49 4.09 6.45 8.10
N ASP A 50 4.78 7.26 7.30
CA ASP A 50 4.73 8.72 7.38
C ASP A 50 3.41 9.23 6.77
N ILE A 51 2.46 9.56 7.64
CA ILE A 51 1.13 10.04 7.26
C ILE A 51 1.21 11.37 6.51
N ALA A 52 2.02 12.32 6.99
CA ALA A 52 2.11 13.65 6.40
C ALA A 52 2.66 13.57 4.97
N ARG A 53 3.71 12.77 4.77
CA ARG A 53 4.26 12.50 3.44
C ARG A 53 3.26 11.80 2.52
N ALA A 54 2.49 10.84 3.04
CA ALA A 54 1.48 10.14 2.26
C ALA A 54 0.31 11.06 1.85
N GLU A 55 -0.11 11.98 2.73
CA GLU A 55 -1.12 13.00 2.42
C GLU A 55 -0.64 13.98 1.35
N GLU A 56 0.60 14.47 1.49
CA GLU A 56 1.18 15.38 0.50
C GLU A 56 1.30 14.71 -0.88
N ALA A 57 1.77 13.46 -0.92
CA ALA A 57 1.89 12.68 -2.15
C ALA A 57 0.52 12.43 -2.80
N LYS A 58 -0.51 12.11 -2.00
CA LYS A 58 -1.89 11.99 -2.48
C LYS A 58 -2.36 13.30 -3.11
N ARG A 59 -2.25 14.41 -2.37
CA ARG A 59 -2.69 15.74 -2.84
C ARG A 59 -2.00 16.14 -4.14
N ARG A 60 -0.68 15.90 -4.24
CA ARG A 60 0.10 16.19 -5.45
C ARG A 60 -0.37 15.37 -6.64
N ALA A 61 -0.61 14.07 -6.45
CA ALA A 61 -1.08 13.19 -7.51
C ALA A 61 -2.50 13.55 -7.97
N GLU A 62 -3.41 13.90 -7.04
CA GLU A 62 -4.76 14.37 -7.37
C GLU A 62 -4.73 15.69 -8.15
N GLN A 63 -3.89 16.64 -7.75
CA GLN A 63 -3.72 17.90 -8.47
C GLN A 63 -3.21 17.67 -9.89
N GLN A 64 -2.17 16.85 -10.04
CA GLN A 64 -1.62 16.51 -11.35
C GLN A 64 -2.69 15.87 -12.24
N LEU A 65 -3.44 14.87 -11.76
CA LEU A 65 -4.50 14.23 -12.55
C LEU A 65 -5.67 15.17 -12.92
N ALA A 66 -5.87 16.26 -12.16
CA ALA A 66 -6.91 17.25 -12.42
C ALA A 66 -6.50 18.31 -13.46
N GLU A 67 -5.22 18.38 -13.86
CA GLU A 67 -4.76 19.32 -14.87
C GLU A 67 -5.33 18.96 -16.26
N ARG A 68 -5.76 19.97 -17.02
CA ARG A 68 -6.44 19.76 -18.33
C ARG A 68 -5.57 19.11 -19.42
N HIS A 69 -4.25 19.14 -19.27
CA HIS A 69 -3.30 18.70 -20.31
C HIS A 69 -2.20 17.79 -19.75
N VAL A 70 -2.56 16.84 -18.88
CA VAL A 70 -1.59 15.82 -18.44
C VAL A 70 -1.21 14.95 -19.63
N PRO A 71 0.08 14.87 -20.00
CA PRO A 71 0.54 13.93 -21.00
C PRO A 71 0.15 12.49 -20.63
N THR A 72 -0.37 11.73 -21.59
CA THR A 72 -0.92 10.37 -21.36
C THR A 72 0.09 9.44 -20.69
N GLU A 73 1.37 9.56 -21.03
CA GLU A 73 2.48 8.82 -20.43
C GLU A 73 2.64 9.07 -18.92
N TYR A 74 2.14 10.21 -18.42
CA TYR A 74 2.18 10.56 -17.02
C TYR A 74 0.91 10.19 -16.25
N ILE A 75 -0.20 9.91 -16.92
CA ILE A 75 -1.44 9.53 -16.25
C ILE A 75 -1.24 8.24 -15.47
N ALA A 76 -0.71 7.20 -16.12
CA ALA A 76 -0.53 5.88 -15.50
C ALA A 76 0.40 5.92 -14.27
N ARG A 77 1.54 6.62 -14.36
CA ARG A 77 2.47 6.75 -13.21
C ARG A 77 1.85 7.52 -12.04
N THR A 78 1.03 8.53 -12.35
CA THR A 78 0.44 9.43 -11.35
C THR A 78 -0.72 8.73 -10.65
N ASP A 79 -1.54 7.99 -11.38
CA ASP A 79 -2.56 7.11 -10.82
C ASP A 79 -1.94 6.02 -9.93
N ALA A 80 -0.85 5.40 -10.37
CA ALA A 80 -0.12 4.43 -9.53
C ALA A 80 0.42 5.09 -8.24
N ALA A 81 0.93 6.31 -8.30
CA ALA A 81 1.38 7.06 -7.12
C ALA A 81 0.22 7.41 -6.18
N LEU A 82 -0.94 7.78 -6.73
CA LEU A 82 -2.16 8.04 -5.98
C LEU A 82 -2.63 6.79 -5.24
N ARG A 83 -2.75 5.65 -5.94
CA ARG A 83 -3.15 4.37 -5.35
C ARG A 83 -2.24 3.93 -4.20
N ARG A 84 -0.92 4.05 -4.37
CA ARG A 84 0.06 3.78 -3.30
C ARG A 84 -0.18 4.67 -2.09
N SER A 85 -0.33 5.98 -2.29
CA SER A 85 -0.54 6.95 -1.21
C SER A 85 -1.86 6.68 -0.47
N MET A 86 -2.92 6.35 -1.20
CA MET A 86 -4.21 5.96 -0.61
C MET A 86 -4.11 4.67 0.21
N ALA A 87 -3.37 3.67 -0.27
CA ALA A 87 -3.14 2.43 0.47
C ALA A 87 -2.46 2.70 1.83
N ARG A 88 -1.41 3.53 1.84
CA ARG A 88 -0.73 3.97 3.08
C ARG A 88 -1.69 4.60 4.08
N LEU A 89 -2.45 5.61 3.64
CA LEU A 89 -3.38 6.34 4.50
C LEU A 89 -4.49 5.44 5.05
N ARG A 90 -4.99 4.51 4.23
CA ARG A 90 -6.00 3.53 4.66
C ARG A 90 -5.46 2.62 5.76
N VAL A 91 -4.25 2.10 5.61
CA VAL A 91 -3.62 1.21 6.59
C VAL A 91 -3.27 1.97 7.87
N ALA A 92 -2.68 3.16 7.77
CA ALA A 92 -2.40 4.01 8.92
C ALA A 92 -3.68 4.33 9.72
N LYS A 93 -4.78 4.67 9.04
CA LYS A 93 -6.09 4.91 9.68
C LYS A 93 -6.64 3.66 10.36
N LYS A 94 -6.50 2.48 9.73
CA LYS A 94 -6.94 1.20 10.30
C LYS A 94 -6.13 0.85 11.55
N ARG A 95 -4.81 1.02 11.51
CA ARG A 95 -3.92 0.85 12.67
C ARG A 95 -4.32 1.77 13.83
N ARG A 96 -4.53 3.06 13.56
CA ARG A 96 -4.97 4.02 14.58
C ARG A 96 -6.30 3.61 15.24
N ARG A 97 -7.27 3.12 14.46
CA ARG A 97 -8.55 2.62 14.99
C ARG A 97 -8.38 1.38 15.87
N ARG A 98 -7.51 0.44 15.49
CA ARG A 98 -7.21 -0.75 16.31
C ARG A 98 -6.56 -0.39 17.64
N LEU A 99 -5.66 0.59 17.65
CA LEU A 99 -5.02 1.09 18.88
C LEU A 99 -5.98 1.92 19.74
N GLY A 100 -6.83 2.74 19.13
CA GLY A 100 -7.78 3.60 19.83
C GLY A 100 -9.05 2.89 20.35
N GLY A 101 -9.26 1.62 20.01
CA GLY A 101 -10.35 0.79 20.53
C GLY A 101 -9.97 -0.07 21.74
N GLN A 102 -8.78 0.16 22.33
CA GLN A 102 -8.28 -0.51 23.52
C GLN A 102 -8.41 0.33 24.81
N ILE A 103 -9.31 1.32 24.82
CA ILE A 103 -9.61 2.17 26.00
C ILE A 103 -11.06 1.97 26.40
#